data_AF-A0A6I9X9I5-F1
#
_entry.id   AF-A0A6I9X9I5-F1
#
_cell.length_a   1.000
_cell.length_b   1.000
_cell.length_c   1.000
_cell.angle_alpha   90.00
_cell.angle_beta   90.00
_cell.angle_gamma   90.00
#
_symmetry.space_group_name_H-M   'P 1'
#
loop_
_entity.id
_entity.type
_entity.pdbx_description
1 polymer ?
#
loop_
_entity_poly.entity_id
_entity_poly.type
_entity_poly.pdbx_seq_one_letter_code
_entity_poly.pdbx_strand_id
1 'polypeptide(L)'
;MSWIPFKIGQPKKQIVPKTVERDFEREYGKLQQLEDQTKKLQKDMKKSTDADLAMSKSAVKISSDLLANPLCEQDPKFLEMVMALDTAMKRMDSFNQEKVNQIQRTVIEPLKK
;
A
#
# COMPACT_ATOMS: atom_id res chain seq x y z
N MET A 1 -38.03 -29.48 63.12
CA MET A 1 -38.57 -28.93 61.86
C MET A 1 -37.41 -28.29 61.10
N SER A 2 -37.22 -28.69 59.85
CA SER A 2 -36.09 -28.34 58.98
C SER A 2 -36.51 -27.24 58.02
N TRP A 3 -35.80 -26.11 57.98
CA TRP A 3 -35.80 -25.18 56.84
C TRP A 3 -34.42 -24.47 56.78
N ILE A 4 -33.51 -24.99 55.96
CA ILE A 4 -32.34 -24.23 55.49
C ILE A 4 -32.56 -23.99 54.00
N PRO A 5 -33.03 -22.80 53.57
CA PRO A 5 -33.37 -22.57 52.17
C PRO A 5 -32.28 -21.79 51.44
N PHE A 6 -30.99 -22.13 51.60
CA PHE A 6 -29.98 -21.63 50.65
C PHE A 6 -28.88 -22.67 50.45
N LYS A 7 -28.82 -23.25 49.25
CA LYS A 7 -27.67 -23.99 48.73
C LYS A 7 -26.51 -23.01 48.53
N ILE A 8 -25.90 -22.58 49.64
CA ILE A 8 -24.60 -21.88 49.66
C ILE A 8 -23.58 -22.89 49.17
N GLY A 9 -23.17 -22.79 47.90
CA GLY A 9 -22.11 -23.65 47.36
C GLY A 9 -22.30 -24.16 45.93
N GLN A 10 -23.37 -23.79 45.20
CA GLN A 10 -23.32 -24.01 43.75
C GLN A 10 -22.37 -22.96 43.13
N PRO A 11 -21.25 -23.37 42.50
CA PRO A 11 -20.43 -22.43 41.76
C PRO A 11 -21.32 -21.75 40.73
N LYS A 12 -21.29 -20.41 40.68
CA LYS A 12 -21.98 -19.65 39.63
C LYS A 12 -21.61 -20.30 38.31
N LYS A 13 -22.60 -20.86 37.60
CA LYS A 13 -22.36 -21.46 36.28
C LYS A 13 -21.66 -20.40 35.44
N GLN A 14 -20.48 -20.72 34.93
CA GLN A 14 -19.72 -19.82 34.08
C GLN A 14 -20.62 -19.50 32.88
N ILE A 15 -21.01 -18.23 32.74
CA ILE A 15 -21.99 -17.78 31.73
C ILE A 15 -21.39 -17.97 30.32
N VAL A 16 -20.08 -17.79 30.21
CA VAL A 16 -19.30 -18.00 28.99
C VAL A 16 -18.33 -19.16 29.22
N PRO A 17 -18.39 -20.22 28.40
CA PRO A 17 -17.40 -21.31 28.48
C PRO A 17 -15.98 -20.78 28.23
N LYS A 18 -14.98 -21.26 28.97
CA LYS A 18 -13.56 -20.88 28.77
C LYS A 18 -13.06 -21.08 27.33
N THR A 19 -13.62 -22.06 26.62
CA THR A 19 -13.33 -22.28 25.20
C THR A 19 -13.73 -21.08 24.35
N VAL A 20 -14.90 -20.49 24.62
CA VAL A 20 -15.39 -19.28 23.93
C VAL A 20 -14.51 -18.08 24.24
N GLU A 21 -14.11 -17.88 25.50
CA GLU A 21 -13.17 -16.81 25.88
C GLU A 21 -11.83 -16.94 25.13
N ARG A 22 -11.26 -18.16 25.11
CA ARG A 22 -9.99 -18.44 24.43
C ARG A 22 -10.10 -18.27 22.91
N ASP A 23 -11.20 -18.71 22.31
CA ASP A 23 -11.41 -18.61 20.87
C ASP A 23 -11.60 -17.14 20.47
N PHE A 24 -12.31 -16.34 21.28
CA PHE A 24 -12.42 -14.89 21.09
C PHE A 24 -11.06 -14.19 21.16
N GLU A 25 -10.25 -14.48 22.19
CA GLU A 25 -8.90 -13.91 22.33
C GLU A 25 -8.02 -14.23 21.12
N ARG A 26 -8.14 -15.47 20.59
CA ARG A 26 -7.43 -15.88 19.38
C ARG A 26 -7.87 -15.11 18.14
N GLU A 27 -9.17 -14.96 17.92
CA GLU A 27 -9.69 -14.21 16.77
C GLU A 27 -9.36 -12.71 16.89
N TYR A 28 -9.42 -12.15 18.10
CA TYR A 28 -8.98 -10.79 18.38
C TYR A 28 -7.49 -10.60 18.05
N GLY A 29 -6.63 -11.54 18.46
CA GLY A 29 -5.21 -11.52 18.11
C GLY A 29 -4.96 -11.53 16.59
N LYS A 30 -5.74 -12.31 15.82
CA LYS A 30 -5.66 -12.30 14.35
C LYS A 30 -6.10 -10.96 13.76
N LEU A 31 -7.17 -10.35 14.29
CA LEU A 31 -7.64 -9.04 13.85
C LEU A 31 -6.57 -7.96 14.10
N GLN A 32 -5.90 -7.99 15.26
CA GLN A 32 -4.83 -7.05 15.57
C GLN A 32 -3.65 -7.19 14.59
N GLN A 33 -3.26 -8.43 14.28
CA GLN A 33 -2.22 -8.71 13.31
C GLN A 33 -2.59 -8.22 11.91
N LEU A 34 -3.84 -8.45 11.48
CA LEU A 34 -4.33 -7.99 10.18
C LEU A 34 -4.32 -6.46 10.09
N GLU A 35 -4.72 -5.77 11.16
CA GLU A 35 -4.69 -4.31 11.23
C GLU A 35 -3.25 -3.78 11.05
N ASP A 36 -2.27 -4.37 11.71
CA ASP A 36 -0.87 -3.94 11.61
C ASP A 36 -0.25 -4.25 10.25
N GLN A 37 -0.58 -5.41 9.67
CA GLN A 37 -0.18 -5.75 8.30
C GLN A 37 -0.78 -4.77 7.28
N THR A 38 -2.03 -4.37 7.46
CA THR A 38 -2.73 -3.43 6.57
C THR A 38 -2.11 -2.02 6.66
N LYS A 39 -1.78 -1.54 7.87
CA LYS A 39 -1.03 -0.29 8.07
C LYS A 39 0.34 -0.34 7.38
N LYS A 40 1.03 -1.48 7.47
CA LYS A 40 2.33 -1.66 6.82
C LYS A 40 2.19 -1.63 5.30
N LEU A 41 1.23 -2.37 4.76
CA LEU A 41 0.93 -2.37 3.33
C LEU A 41 0.66 -0.95 2.81
N GLN A 42 -0.18 -0.18 3.49
CA GLN A 42 -0.46 1.21 3.13
C GLN A 42 0.81 2.08 3.04
N LYS A 43 1.70 1.96 4.03
CA LYS A 43 2.98 2.70 4.05
C LYS A 43 3.92 2.26 2.94
N ASP A 44 4.04 0.95 2.72
CA ASP A 44 4.94 0.39 1.72
C ASP A 44 4.47 0.74 0.31
N MET A 45 3.15 0.70 0.06
CA MET A 45 2.57 1.15 -1.22
C MET A 45 2.80 2.64 -1.46
N LYS A 46 2.64 3.48 -0.45
CA LYS A 46 2.95 4.91 -0.56
C LYS A 46 4.42 5.16 -0.93
N LYS A 47 5.35 4.48 -0.25
CA LYS A 47 6.78 4.58 -0.57
C LYS A 47 7.08 4.11 -2.00
N SER A 48 6.45 3.01 -2.43
CA SER A 48 6.62 2.49 -3.79
C SER A 48 6.15 3.50 -4.83
N THR A 49 4.99 4.12 -4.64
CA THR A 49 4.47 5.14 -5.58
C THR A 49 5.34 6.40 -5.60
N ASP A 50 5.88 6.82 -4.46
CA ASP A 50 6.79 7.97 -4.39
C ASP A 50 8.11 7.69 -5.15
N ALA A 51 8.66 6.48 -5.01
CA ALA A 51 9.83 6.04 -5.74
C ALA A 51 9.58 5.94 -7.26
N ASP A 52 8.42 5.38 -7.65
CA ASP A 52 8.00 5.30 -9.05
C ASP A 52 7.91 6.69 -9.69
N LEU A 53 7.31 7.68 -9.00
CA LEU A 53 7.19 9.06 -9.49
C LEU A 53 8.56 9.72 -9.63
N ALA A 54 9.48 9.50 -8.68
CA ALA A 54 10.83 10.05 -8.76
C ALA A 54 11.57 9.47 -9.97
N MET A 55 11.50 8.15 -10.16
CA MET A 55 12.16 7.46 -11.26
C MET A 55 11.64 7.92 -12.63
N SER A 56 10.31 7.99 -12.82
CA SER A 56 9.75 8.39 -14.13
C SER A 56 10.08 9.84 -14.48
N LYS A 57 10.04 10.75 -13.50
CA LYS A 57 10.49 12.14 -13.68
C LYS A 57 11.98 12.23 -14.04
N SER A 58 12.83 11.44 -13.39
CA SER A 58 14.26 11.38 -13.74
C SER A 58 14.48 10.87 -15.16
N ALA A 59 13.73 9.86 -15.60
CA ALA A 59 13.82 9.34 -16.97
C ALA A 59 13.43 10.40 -18.02
N VAL A 60 12.34 11.13 -17.79
CA VAL A 60 11.92 12.26 -18.64
C VAL A 60 12.97 13.38 -18.64
N LYS A 61 13.57 13.67 -17.48
CA LYS A 61 14.65 14.67 -17.40
C LYS A 61 15.85 14.26 -18.23
N ILE A 62 16.28 12.99 -18.13
CA ILE A 62 17.41 12.47 -18.90
C ILE A 62 17.14 12.58 -20.41
N SER A 63 15.95 12.20 -20.89
CA SER A 63 15.63 12.32 -22.32
C SER A 63 15.58 13.77 -22.79
N SER A 64 15.03 14.67 -21.97
CA SER A 64 14.99 16.10 -22.26
C SER A 64 16.39 16.72 -22.28
N ASP A 65 17.27 16.35 -21.36
CA ASP A 65 18.65 16.84 -21.30
C ASP A 65 19.44 16.35 -22.52
N LEU A 66 19.20 15.11 -22.97
CA LEU A 66 19.78 14.58 -24.20
C LEU A 66 19.27 15.32 -25.44
N LEU A 67 17.98 15.66 -25.51
CA LEU A 67 17.42 16.45 -26.61
C LEU A 67 18.05 17.85 -26.70
N ALA A 68 18.37 18.46 -25.57
CA ALA A 68 19.03 19.78 -25.51
C ALA A 68 20.53 19.72 -25.84
N ASN A 69 21.09 18.54 -26.11
CA ASN A 69 22.51 18.38 -26.41
C ASN A 69 22.83 18.91 -27.83
N PRO A 70 23.89 19.73 -28.02
CA PRO A 70 24.28 20.23 -29.33
C PRO A 70 24.55 19.15 -30.39
N LEU A 71 24.85 17.91 -29.99
CA LEU A 71 24.99 16.78 -30.91
C LEU A 71 23.71 16.50 -31.72
N CYS A 72 22.54 16.83 -31.17
CA CYS A 72 21.27 16.74 -31.88
C CYS A 72 21.17 17.71 -33.07
N GLU A 73 21.94 18.80 -33.09
CA GLU A 73 22.03 19.71 -34.25
C GLU A 73 23.01 19.20 -35.31
N GLN A 74 23.98 18.38 -34.89
CA GLN A 74 25.10 17.92 -35.74
C GLN A 74 24.80 16.58 -36.43
N ASP A 75 24.06 15.69 -35.78
CA ASP A 75 23.71 14.37 -36.29
C ASP A 75 22.18 14.19 -36.33
N PRO A 76 21.57 14.30 -37.53
CA PRO A 76 20.13 14.11 -37.70
C PRO A 76 19.62 12.73 -37.26
N LYS A 77 20.44 11.67 -37.35
CA LYS A 77 20.03 10.33 -36.90
C LYS A 77 20.04 10.24 -35.38
N PHE A 78 21.02 10.89 -34.73
CA PHE A 78 21.04 11.00 -33.28
C PHE A 78 19.80 11.75 -32.78
N LEU A 79 19.47 12.89 -33.40
CA LEU A 79 18.25 13.65 -33.07
C LEU A 79 16.99 12.78 -33.18
N GLU A 80 16.81 12.05 -34.28
CA GLU A 80 15.65 11.16 -34.47
C GLU A 80 15.53 10.12 -33.34
N MET A 81 16.63 9.47 -32.98
CA MET A 81 16.65 8.49 -31.89
C MET A 81 16.31 9.11 -30.54
N VAL A 82 16.87 10.29 -30.24
CA VAL A 82 16.64 10.97 -28.96
C VAL A 82 15.21 11.53 -28.88
N MET A 83 14.62 12.00 -29.99
CA MET A 83 13.20 12.38 -30.06
C MET A 83 12.27 11.19 -29.81
N ALA A 84 12.58 10.02 -30.39
CA ALA A 84 11.84 8.80 -30.13
C ALA A 84 11.95 8.38 -28.65
N LEU A 85 13.15 8.46 -28.07
CA LEU A 85 13.38 8.21 -26.65
C LEU A 85 12.56 9.16 -25.76
N ASP A 86 12.61 10.47 -26.01
CA ASP A 86 11.88 11.46 -25.22
C ASP A 86 10.37 11.26 -25.28
N THR A 87 9.85 10.96 -26.46
CA THR A 87 8.43 10.61 -26.65
C THR A 87 8.07 9.37 -25.83
N ALA A 88 8.91 8.34 -25.86
CA ALA A 88 8.70 7.12 -25.08
C ALA A 88 8.76 7.38 -23.57
N MET A 89 9.71 8.18 -23.09
CA MET A 89 9.85 8.51 -21.66
C MET A 89 8.67 9.33 -21.15
N LYS A 90 8.20 10.31 -21.91
CA LYS A 90 6.98 11.08 -21.59
C LYS A 90 5.73 10.20 -21.54
N ARG A 91 5.59 9.27 -22.48
CA ARG A 91 4.48 8.31 -22.48
C ARG A 91 4.54 7.37 -21.28
N MET A 92 5.73 6.88 -20.95
CA MET A 92 5.96 6.04 -19.78
C MET A 92 5.65 6.78 -18.47
N ASP A 93 6.03 8.06 -18.35
CA ASP A 93 5.66 8.90 -17.20
C ASP A 93 4.13 9.04 -17.08
N SER A 94 3.42 9.29 -18.18
CA SER A 94 1.95 9.34 -18.18
C SER A 94 1.33 8.04 -17.66
N PHE A 95 1.77 6.89 -18.16
CA PHE A 95 1.28 5.60 -17.66
C PHE A 95 1.64 5.36 -16.20
N ASN A 96 2.81 5.82 -15.77
CA ASN A 96 3.22 5.73 -14.37
C ASN A 96 2.34 6.62 -13.46
N GLN A 97 1.99 7.83 -13.91
CA GLN A 97 1.04 8.69 -13.20
C GLN A 97 -0.33 8.04 -13.08
N GLU A 98 -0.84 7.41 -14.15
CA GLU A 98 -2.10 6.65 -14.10
C GLU A 98 -2.04 5.50 -13.10
N LYS A 99 -0.98 4.68 -13.15
CA LYS A 99 -0.74 3.59 -12.19
C LYS A 99 -0.73 4.10 -10.75
N VAL A 100 0.03 5.17 -10.48
CA VAL A 100 0.12 5.79 -9.14
C VAL A 100 -1.25 6.31 -8.69
N ASN A 101 -2.01 6.96 -9.56
CA ASN A 101 -3.35 7.43 -9.25
C ASN A 101 -4.33 6.29 -8.94
N GLN A 102 -4.22 5.16 -9.66
CA GLN A 102 -5.01 3.97 -9.37
C GLN A 102 -4.65 3.38 -8.00
N ILE A 103 -3.36 3.21 -7.70
CA ILE A 103 -2.89 2.70 -6.40
C ILE A 103 -3.35 3.63 -5.26
N GLN A 104 -3.28 4.94 -5.48
CA GLN A 104 -3.75 5.93 -4.51
C GLN A 104 -5.22 5.70 -4.14
N ARG A 105 -6.11 5.57 -5.14
CA ARG A 105 -7.55 5.40 -4.94
C ARG A 105 -7.97 4.01 -4.46
N THR A 106 -7.23 2.98 -4.84
CA THR A 106 -7.63 1.57 -4.59
C THR A 106 -6.96 0.95 -3.38
N VAL A 107 -5.81 1.47 -2.94
CA VAL A 107 -5.04 0.90 -1.83
C VAL A 107 -4.69 1.96 -0.79
N ILE A 108 -4.06 3.07 -1.18
CA ILE A 108 -3.53 4.02 -0.18
C ILE A 108 -4.66 4.74 0.56
N GLU A 109 -5.67 5.26 -0.14
CA GLU A 109 -6.82 5.95 0.47
C GLU A 109 -7.73 5.02 1.26
N PRO A 110 -8.15 3.85 0.74
CA PRO A 110 -9.01 2.94 1.50
C PRO A 110 -8.37 2.38 2.77
N LEU A 111 -7.04 2.22 2.77
CA LEU A 111 -6.28 1.75 3.92
C LEU A 111 -5.74 2.90 4.79
N LYS A 112 -5.98 4.15 4.39
CA LYS A 112 -5.66 5.32 5.20
C LYS A 112 -6.67 5.36 6.35
N LYS A 113 -6.14 5.28 7.56
CA LYS A 113 -6.92 5.47 8.78
C LYS A 113 -7.41 6.91 8.90
#